data_AF-A0A8H7FAM9-F1
#
_entry.id   AF-A0A8H7FAM9-F1
#
_cell.length_a   1.000
_cell.length_b   1.000
_cell.length_c   1.000
_cell.angle_alpha   90.00
_cell.angle_beta   90.00
_cell.angle_gamma   90.00
#
_symmetry.space_group_name_H-M   'P 1'
#
loop_
_entity.id
_entity.type
_entity.pdbx_description
1 polymer ?
#
loop_
_entity_poly.entity_id
_entity_poly.type
_entity_poly.pdbx_seq_one_letter_code
_entity_poly.pdbx_strand_id
1 'polypeptide(L)'
;MSGPNIRIAYDILVKLFRLCASRGYSYQTNYNVIAVPELVFQPGNCDEGANFFLGYLSNGGRKLTLIKAPDPINVALNPRLRDILPPNVILDLGESGDTQSVEMKKQGGLFGGSQTLSTKLFFMQVLRILGEFGYYLDMALPLYRRGPLGIRLRREILVFKGHVPT
;
A
#
# COMPACT_ATOMS: atom_id res chain seq x y z
N MET A 1 -0.73 11.10 4.98
CA MET A 1 -1.78 11.26 6.01
C MET A 1 -1.12 11.94 7.20
N SER A 2 -1.79 12.85 7.92
CA SER A 2 -1.15 13.60 9.00
C SER A 2 -2.12 13.74 10.17
N GLY A 3 -1.61 13.52 11.37
CA GLY A 3 -2.36 13.60 12.61
C GLY A 3 -1.47 13.13 13.76
N PRO A 4 -1.74 13.58 15.00
CA PRO A 4 -0.88 13.33 16.15
C PRO A 4 -0.70 11.83 16.44
N ASN A 5 -1.74 11.02 16.16
CA ASN A 5 -1.79 9.60 16.52
C ASN A 5 -1.72 8.66 15.31
N ILE A 6 -1.15 9.11 14.19
CA ILE A 6 -1.19 8.34 12.96
C ILE A 6 -0.45 7.01 13.04
N ARG A 7 0.69 6.97 13.74
CA ARG A 7 1.47 5.74 13.96
C ARG A 7 0.65 4.72 14.76
N ILE A 8 0.00 5.19 15.82
CA ILE A 8 -0.90 4.37 16.65
C ILE A 8 -2.05 3.81 15.81
N ALA A 9 -2.64 4.61 14.92
CA ALA A 9 -3.71 4.14 14.04
C ALA A 9 -3.24 3.02 13.10
N TYR A 10 -2.05 3.13 12.51
CA TYR A 10 -1.48 2.07 11.69
C TYR A 10 -1.21 0.79 12.48
N ASP A 11 -0.72 0.92 13.72
CA ASP A 11 -0.50 -0.20 14.62
C ASP A 11 -1.79 -0.94 14.95
N ILE A 12 -2.85 -0.18 15.24
CA ILE A 12 -4.17 -0.73 15.53
C ILE A 12 -4.69 -1.48 14.31
N LEU A 13 -4.58 -0.90 13.10
CA LEU A 13 -5.02 -1.55 11.87
C LEU A 13 -4.30 -2.89 11.66
N VAL A 14 -2.96 -2.91 11.69
CA VAL A 14 -2.19 -4.15 11.50
C VAL A 14 -2.55 -5.20 12.56
N LYS A 15 -2.66 -4.80 13.84
CA LYS A 15 -3.04 -5.71 14.93
C LYS A 15 -4.46 -6.24 14.78
N LEU A 16 -5.40 -5.41 14.33
CA LEU A 16 -6.78 -5.81 14.09
C LEU A 16 -6.86 -6.89 13.01
N PHE A 17 -6.22 -6.68 11.85
CA PHE A 17 -6.21 -7.70 10.78
C PHE A 17 -5.55 -9.00 11.21
N ARG A 18 -4.42 -8.93 11.92
CA ARG A 18 -3.77 -10.11 12.49
C ARG A 18 -4.69 -10.84 13.47
N LEU A 19 -5.34 -10.13 14.38
CA LEU A 19 -6.25 -10.72 15.36
C LEU A 19 -7.43 -11.41 14.65
N CYS A 20 -8.06 -10.75 13.68
CA CYS A 20 -9.12 -11.33 12.87
C CYS A 20 -8.65 -12.61 12.17
N ALA A 21 -7.52 -12.58 11.47
CA ALA A 21 -6.98 -13.75 10.79
C ALA A 21 -6.69 -14.92 11.75
N SER A 22 -6.07 -14.65 12.90
CA SER A 22 -5.80 -15.68 13.92
C SER A 22 -7.07 -16.30 14.53
N ARG A 23 -8.18 -15.57 14.51
CA ARG A 23 -9.48 -16.00 15.03
C ARG A 23 -10.37 -16.63 13.95
N GLY A 24 -9.84 -16.84 12.74
CA GLY A 24 -10.60 -17.39 11.63
C GLY A 24 -11.61 -16.39 11.07
N TYR A 25 -11.25 -15.11 10.99
CA TYR A 25 -12.02 -14.11 10.27
C TYR A 25 -11.22 -13.61 9.08
N SER A 26 -11.82 -13.71 7.89
CA SER A 26 -11.31 -13.12 6.65
C SER A 26 -12.09 -11.88 6.30
N TYR A 27 -11.42 -10.90 5.72
CA TYR A 27 -12.07 -9.69 5.28
C TYR A 27 -12.68 -9.87 3.88
N GLN A 28 -13.91 -9.37 3.68
CA GLN A 28 -14.51 -9.22 2.35
C GLN A 28 -15.08 -7.81 2.20
N THR A 29 -14.66 -7.08 1.16
CA THR A 29 -15.34 -5.83 0.79
C THR A 29 -16.59 -6.18 -0.01
N ASN A 30 -17.77 -5.86 0.51
CA ASN A 30 -18.96 -5.78 -0.33
C ASN A 30 -18.92 -4.47 -1.11
N TYR A 31 -18.73 -4.56 -2.44
CA TYR A 31 -18.80 -3.39 -3.31
C TYR A 31 -20.26 -3.05 -3.58
N ASN A 32 -20.88 -2.27 -2.69
CA ASN A 32 -22.17 -1.66 -2.96
C ASN A 32 -21.92 -0.24 -3.48
N VAL A 33 -22.27 0.02 -4.75
CA VAL A 33 -21.99 1.31 -5.45
C VAL A 33 -22.76 2.48 -4.83
N ILE A 34 -23.82 2.19 -4.07
CA ILE A 34 -24.78 3.18 -3.54
C ILE A 34 -24.58 3.41 -2.04
N ALA A 35 -24.11 2.40 -1.30
CA ALA A 35 -23.97 2.45 0.15
C ALA A 35 -22.52 2.78 0.59
N VAL A 36 -22.38 3.24 1.83
CA VAL A 36 -21.06 3.37 2.46
C VAL A 36 -20.45 1.97 2.58
N PRO A 37 -19.19 1.76 2.16
CA PRO A 37 -18.53 0.47 2.31
C PRO A 37 -18.50 0.06 3.78
N GLU A 38 -19.18 -1.03 4.10
CA GLU A 38 -19.12 -1.63 5.43
C GLU A 38 -17.94 -2.59 5.48
N LEU A 39 -17.15 -2.48 6.55
CA LEU A 39 -16.05 -3.39 6.80
C LEU A 39 -16.62 -4.68 7.40
N VAL A 40 -16.81 -5.70 6.57
CA VAL A 40 -17.37 -6.98 7.00
C VAL A 40 -16.25 -8.00 7.13
N PHE A 41 -16.00 -8.43 8.36
CA PHE A 41 -15.20 -9.61 8.66
C PHE A 41 -16.12 -10.82 8.68
N GLN A 42 -15.84 -11.80 7.83
CA GLN A 42 -16.62 -13.03 7.74
C GLN A 42 -15.85 -14.19 8.37
N PRO A 43 -16.56 -15.15 9.00
CA PRO A 43 -15.94 -16.39 9.46
C PRO A 43 -15.25 -17.12 8.31
N GLY A 44 -14.08 -17.68 8.58
CA GLY A 44 -13.19 -18.38 7.67
C GLY A 44 -12.20 -19.24 8.45
N ASN A 45 -11.11 -19.64 7.79
CA ASN A 45 -10.09 -20.48 8.41
C ASN A 45 -9.12 -19.65 9.25
N CYS A 46 -8.72 -20.19 10.41
CA CYS A 46 -7.67 -19.60 11.23
C CYS A 46 -6.35 -19.59 10.46
N ASP A 47 -5.69 -18.43 10.45
CA ASP A 47 -4.41 -18.21 9.79
C ASP A 47 -3.45 -17.53 10.77
N GLU A 48 -2.86 -18.33 11.66
CA GLU A 48 -1.94 -17.85 12.71
C GLU A 48 -0.61 -17.33 12.13
N GLY A 49 -0.23 -17.85 10.96
CA GLY A 49 0.98 -17.42 10.23
C GLY A 49 0.81 -16.13 9.43
N ALA A 50 -0.40 -15.57 9.38
CA ALA A 50 -0.68 -14.37 8.61
C ALA A 50 0.11 -13.16 9.13
N ASN A 51 0.79 -12.50 8.21
CA ASN A 51 1.47 -11.25 8.44
C ASN A 51 0.88 -10.16 7.55
N PHE A 52 0.70 -8.97 8.14
CA PHE A 52 0.05 -7.85 7.50
C PHE A 52 0.92 -6.61 7.56
N PHE A 53 0.90 -5.84 6.49
CA PHE A 53 1.45 -4.49 6.48
C PHE A 53 0.56 -3.58 5.64
N LEU A 54 0.77 -2.27 5.74
CA LEU A 54 -0.08 -1.29 5.09
C LEU A 54 0.67 -0.59 3.96
N GLY A 55 -0.08 -0.02 3.03
CA GLY A 55 0.44 0.97 2.11
C GLY A 55 -0.60 2.01 1.74
N TYR A 56 -0.17 3.07 1.06
CA TYR A 56 -1.09 3.99 0.42
C TYR A 56 -0.41 4.68 -0.76
N LEU A 57 -1.23 5.09 -1.72
CA LEU A 57 -0.79 5.87 -2.87
C LEU A 57 -1.02 7.37 -2.62
N SER A 58 -0.07 8.18 -3.06
CA SER A 58 -0.10 9.63 -3.00
C SER A 58 0.48 10.23 -4.29
N ASN A 59 0.43 11.56 -4.43
CA ASN A 59 0.87 12.28 -5.64
C ASN A 59 0.22 11.73 -6.94
N GLY A 60 -1.10 11.51 -6.92
CA GLY A 60 -1.83 10.97 -8.08
C GLY A 60 -1.46 9.52 -8.45
N GLY A 61 -0.97 8.73 -7.49
CA GLY A 61 -0.52 7.35 -7.72
C GLY A 61 0.96 7.20 -8.06
N ARG A 62 1.72 8.30 -8.01
CA ARG A 62 3.17 8.30 -8.31
C ARG A 62 4.04 7.99 -7.11
N LYS A 63 3.52 8.15 -5.90
CA LYS A 63 4.23 7.84 -4.66
C LYS A 63 3.51 6.74 -3.93
N LEU A 64 4.16 5.60 -3.78
CA LEU A 64 3.75 4.55 -2.86
C LEU A 64 4.45 4.78 -1.52
N THR A 65 3.71 4.60 -0.44
CA THR A 65 4.27 4.50 0.90
C THR A 65 3.83 3.19 1.50
N LEU A 66 4.78 2.38 1.96
CA LEU A 66 4.58 1.18 2.74
C LEU A 66 4.83 1.48 4.22
N ILE A 67 4.06 0.86 5.09
CA ILE A 67 4.10 1.03 6.54
C ILE A 67 4.20 -0.35 7.18
N LYS A 68 5.21 -0.54 8.01
CA LYS A 68 5.54 -1.82 8.66
C LYS A 68 5.69 -2.98 7.69
N ALA A 69 6.19 -2.71 6.49
CA ALA A 69 6.57 -3.76 5.58
C ALA A 69 7.71 -4.59 6.20
N PRO A 70 7.74 -5.92 5.98
CA PRO A 70 8.85 -6.76 6.40
C PRO A 70 10.21 -6.31 5.87
N ASP A 71 11.28 -6.59 6.60
CA ASP A 71 12.64 -6.20 6.23
C ASP A 71 13.08 -6.67 4.83
N PRO A 72 12.77 -7.91 4.37
CA PRO A 72 13.11 -8.32 3.02
C PRO A 72 12.50 -7.40 1.95
N ILE A 73 11.27 -6.92 2.17
CA ILE A 73 10.61 -5.96 1.27
C ILE A 73 11.29 -4.59 1.37
N ASN A 74 11.55 -4.11 2.59
CA ASN A 74 12.20 -2.81 2.80
C ASN A 74 13.57 -2.72 2.12
N VAL A 75 14.34 -3.82 2.13
CA VAL A 75 15.67 -3.87 1.52
C VAL A 75 15.59 -4.05 0.00
N ALA A 76 14.74 -4.96 -0.49
CA ALA A 76 14.79 -5.38 -1.89
C ALA A 76 13.90 -4.59 -2.86
N LEU A 77 12.86 -3.91 -2.38
CA LEU A 77 11.89 -3.25 -3.24
C LEU A 77 12.53 -2.20 -4.14
N ASN A 78 13.39 -1.34 -3.57
CA ASN A 78 14.00 -0.24 -4.31
C ASN A 78 15.01 -0.70 -5.37
N PRO A 79 15.98 -1.58 -5.06
CA PRO A 79 16.86 -2.15 -6.08
C PRO A 79 16.08 -2.78 -7.23
N ARG A 80 15.09 -3.64 -6.94
CA ARG A 80 14.30 -4.30 -7.98
C ARG A 80 13.51 -3.32 -8.85
N LEU A 81 12.95 -2.27 -8.25
CA LEU A 81 12.27 -1.23 -9.03
C LEU A 81 13.24 -0.44 -9.91
N ARG A 82 14.51 -0.24 -9.51
CA ARG A 82 15.51 0.40 -10.37
C ARG A 82 15.90 -0.47 -11.56
N ASP A 83 15.94 -1.79 -11.38
CA ASP A 83 16.29 -2.72 -12.45
C ASP A 83 15.18 -2.82 -13.52
N ILE A 84 13.93 -2.62 -13.11
CA ILE A 84 12.75 -2.75 -13.98
C ILE A 84 12.33 -1.41 -14.60
N LEU A 85 12.44 -0.32 -13.84
CA LEU A 85 11.98 0.99 -14.29
C LEU A 85 13.08 1.71 -15.07
N PRO A 86 12.70 2.60 -16.02
CA PRO A 86 13.68 3.38 -16.76
C PRO A 86 14.63 4.14 -15.80
N PRO A 87 15.91 4.30 -16.16
CA PRO A 87 16.94 4.93 -15.31
C PRO A 87 16.63 6.39 -14.95
N ASN A 88 15.65 7.00 -15.60
CA ASN A 88 15.20 8.37 -15.36
C ASN A 88 14.21 8.48 -14.17
N VAL A 89 13.86 7.38 -13.51
CA VAL A 89 12.99 7.36 -12.34
C VAL A 89 13.84 7.45 -11.06
N ILE A 90 13.91 8.65 -10.48
CA ILE A 90 14.57 8.87 -9.19
C ILE A 90 13.65 8.37 -8.08
N LEU A 91 13.97 7.21 -7.50
CA LEU A 91 13.27 6.65 -6.34
C LEU A 91 13.76 7.36 -5.07
N ASP A 92 12.87 8.12 -4.45
CA ASP A 92 13.11 8.75 -3.15
C ASP A 92 12.98 7.72 -2.03
N LEU A 93 14.09 7.44 -1.35
CA LEU A 93 14.18 6.53 -0.22
C LEU A 93 13.60 7.27 1.00
N GLY A 94 12.35 6.96 1.36
CA GLY A 94 11.70 7.54 2.55
C GLY A 94 12.50 7.30 3.83
N GLU A 95 12.23 8.10 4.87
CA GLU A 95 12.90 8.01 6.18
C GLU A 95 12.83 6.61 6.78
N SER A 96 14.00 6.06 7.14
CA SER A 96 14.16 4.73 7.75
C SER A 96 13.43 4.59 9.09
N GLY A 97 12.79 3.44 9.29
CA GLY A 97 12.07 3.06 10.51
C GLY A 97 10.93 2.11 10.18
N ASP A 98 9.69 2.58 10.38
CA ASP A 98 8.46 1.83 10.09
C ASP A 98 7.81 2.18 8.75
N THR A 99 8.42 3.05 7.96
CA THR A 99 7.81 3.58 6.74
C THR A 99 8.82 3.62 5.62
N GLN A 100 8.46 3.08 4.46
CA GLN A 100 9.27 3.14 3.26
C GLN A 100 8.44 3.81 2.17
N SER A 101 8.97 4.83 1.51
CA SER A 101 8.31 5.39 0.33
C SER A 101 9.11 5.15 -0.93
N VAL A 102 8.39 5.10 -2.04
CA VAL A 102 8.93 5.03 -3.40
C VAL A 102 8.12 6.01 -4.25
N GLU A 103 8.81 6.95 -4.90
CA GLU A 103 8.16 7.99 -5.69
C GLU A 103 8.69 8.04 -7.13
N MET A 104 7.79 8.20 -8.09
CA MET A 104 8.11 8.50 -9.48
C MET A 104 8.12 10.01 -9.71
N LYS A 105 9.28 10.57 -10.07
CA LYS A 105 9.35 11.96 -10.52
C LYS A 105 8.81 12.12 -11.95
N LYS A 106 8.14 13.24 -12.20
CA LYS A 106 7.72 13.64 -13.56
C LYS A 106 8.97 14.09 -14.32
N GLN A 107 9.29 13.41 -15.42
CA GLN A 107 10.35 13.90 -16.31
C GLN A 107 9.84 15.16 -17.02
N GLY A 108 10.43 16.31 -16.70
CA GLY A 108 10.19 17.58 -17.38
C GLY A 108 11.39 17.93 -18.26
N GLY A 109 11.19 17.98 -19.56
CA GLY A 109 12.17 18.46 -20.53
C GLY A 109 11.47 18.99 -21.77
N LEU A 110 11.97 20.11 -22.31
CA LEU A 110 11.40 20.83 -23.47
C LEU A 110 11.54 20.07 -24.81
N PHE A 111 12.38 19.03 -24.91
CA PHE A 111 12.79 18.44 -26.19
C PHE A 111 12.95 16.90 -26.16
N GLY A 112 11.95 16.15 -25.69
CA GLY A 112 12.04 14.69 -25.79
C GLY A 112 10.75 14.00 -25.39
N GLY A 113 10.25 13.13 -26.27
CA GLY A 113 9.02 12.37 -26.08
C GLY A 113 8.96 11.75 -24.69
N SER A 114 8.08 12.31 -23.85
CA SER A 114 7.94 11.91 -22.46
C SER A 114 7.27 10.54 -22.41
N GLN A 115 8.06 9.47 -22.30
CA GLN A 115 7.54 8.19 -21.84
C GLN A 115 7.25 8.31 -20.35
N THR A 116 6.18 9.03 -19.99
CA THR A 116 5.65 8.97 -18.63
C THR A 116 5.17 7.55 -18.38
N LEU A 117 5.94 6.78 -17.61
CA LEU A 117 5.49 5.47 -17.16
C LEU A 117 4.15 5.63 -16.45
N SER A 118 3.15 4.87 -16.90
CA SER A 118 1.80 4.95 -16.34
C SER A 118 1.85 4.60 -14.86
N THR A 119 1.15 5.37 -14.01
CA THR A 119 1.03 5.06 -12.57
C THR A 119 0.48 3.66 -12.32
N LYS A 120 -0.35 3.16 -13.25
CA LYS A 120 -0.83 1.77 -13.23
C LYS A 120 0.30 0.76 -13.42
N LEU A 121 1.20 1.00 -14.37
CA LEU A 121 2.35 0.13 -14.61
C LEU A 121 3.30 0.14 -13.41
N PHE A 122 3.56 1.31 -12.84
CA PHE A 122 4.35 1.42 -11.61
C PHE A 122 3.76 0.58 -10.48
N PHE A 123 2.47 0.78 -10.19
CA PHE A 123 1.81 0.03 -9.13
C PHE A 123 1.78 -1.48 -9.42
N MET A 124 1.56 -1.88 -10.68
CA MET A 124 1.64 -3.28 -11.09
C MET A 124 3.03 -3.89 -10.84
N GLN A 125 4.12 -3.17 -11.14
CA GLN A 125 5.48 -3.67 -10.87
C GLN A 125 5.74 -3.81 -9.37
N VAL A 126 5.24 -2.88 -8.55
CA VAL A 126 5.28 -3.03 -7.09
C VAL A 126 4.55 -4.30 -6.67
N LEU A 127 3.30 -4.49 -7.11
CA LEU A 127 2.51 -5.68 -6.74
C LEU A 127 3.20 -6.98 -7.15
N ARG A 128 3.82 -7.01 -8.34
CA ARG A 128 4.61 -8.14 -8.81
C ARG A 128 5.77 -8.44 -7.86
N ILE A 129 6.57 -7.43 -7.50
CA ILE A 129 7.71 -7.62 -6.58
C ILE A 129 7.23 -8.10 -5.22
N LEU A 130 6.15 -7.53 -4.67
CA LEU A 130 5.59 -7.98 -3.40
C LEU A 130 5.12 -9.45 -3.47
N GLY A 131 4.54 -9.85 -4.60
CA GLY A 131 4.14 -11.24 -4.85
C GLY A 131 5.32 -12.22 -4.83
N GLU A 132 6.50 -11.80 -5.29
CA GLU A 132 7.74 -12.60 -5.23
C GLU A 132 8.20 -12.83 -3.77
N PHE A 133 7.77 -11.99 -2.83
CA PHE A 133 7.97 -12.17 -1.38
C PHE A 133 6.81 -12.88 -0.69
N GLY A 134 5.82 -13.39 -1.44
CA GLY A 134 4.65 -14.06 -0.86
C GLY A 134 3.60 -13.10 -0.28
N TYR A 135 3.66 -11.82 -0.64
CA TYR A 135 2.68 -10.82 -0.20
C TYR A 135 1.77 -10.38 -1.34
N TYR A 136 0.47 -10.35 -1.07
CA TYR A 136 -0.54 -9.92 -2.02
C TYR A 136 -1.39 -8.80 -1.42
N LEU A 137 -2.00 -8.00 -2.30
CA LEU A 137 -2.97 -6.99 -1.88
C LEU A 137 -4.25 -7.71 -1.44
N ASP A 138 -4.51 -7.73 -0.14
CA ASP A 138 -5.69 -8.35 0.45
C ASP A 138 -6.91 -7.46 0.27
N MET A 139 -6.74 -6.16 0.54
CA MET A 139 -7.83 -5.20 0.38
C MET A 139 -7.39 -3.74 0.28
N ALA A 140 -8.34 -2.88 -0.09
CA ALA A 140 -8.21 -1.42 -0.04
C ALA A 140 -9.29 -0.82 0.89
N LEU A 141 -8.86 -0.25 2.01
CA LEU A 141 -9.67 0.45 3.00
C LEU A 141 -9.92 1.90 2.55
N PRO A 142 -11.16 2.28 2.21
CA PRO A 142 -11.46 3.66 1.88
C PRO A 142 -11.42 4.53 3.15
N LEU A 143 -10.49 5.47 3.18
CA LEU A 143 -10.47 6.54 4.17
C LEU A 143 -11.14 7.78 3.60
N TYR A 144 -12.36 8.02 4.05
CA TYR A 144 -13.07 9.24 3.71
C TYR A 144 -12.43 10.43 4.43
N ARG A 145 -11.93 11.39 3.65
CA ARG A 145 -11.53 12.70 4.16
C ARG A 145 -12.42 13.78 3.55
N ARG A 146 -12.95 14.66 4.41
CA ARG A 146 -13.50 15.94 3.97
C ARG A 146 -12.32 16.87 3.64
N GLY A 147 -12.17 17.23 2.38
CA GLY A 147 -11.19 18.24 1.94
C GLY A 147 -11.63 19.65 2.33
N PRO A 148 -10.71 20.64 2.24
CA PRO A 148 -11.12 22.04 2.29
C PRO A 148 -12.16 22.29 1.18
N LEU A 149 -13.20 23.06 1.48
CA LEU A 149 -14.39 23.27 0.63
C LEU A 149 -15.34 22.05 0.47
N GLY A 150 -15.22 21.02 1.32
CA GLY A 150 -16.15 19.89 1.29
C GLY A 150 -15.94 18.89 0.15
N ILE A 151 -14.89 19.07 -0.67
CA ILE A 151 -14.50 18.14 -1.72
C ILE A 151 -14.07 16.82 -1.06
N ARG A 152 -14.78 15.72 -1.36
CA ARG A 152 -14.44 14.38 -0.89
C ARG A 152 -13.22 13.88 -1.65
N LEU A 153 -12.06 13.88 -1.01
CA LEU A 153 -10.87 13.23 -1.53
C LEU A 153 -10.83 11.79 -1.00
N ARG A 154 -11.05 10.83 -1.90
CA ARG A 154 -10.92 9.40 -1.59
C ARG A 154 -9.44 9.08 -1.42
N ARG A 155 -9.04 8.73 -0.21
CA ARG A 155 -7.74 8.11 0.07
C ARG A 155 -7.99 6.66 0.45
N GLU A 156 -7.08 5.79 0.09
CA GLU A 156 -7.19 4.37 0.39
C GLU A 156 -5.95 3.90 1.13
N ILE A 157 -6.16 3.14 2.19
CA ILE A 157 -5.12 2.30 2.78
C ILE A 157 -5.19 0.95 2.09
N LEU A 158 -4.08 0.56 1.49
CA LEU A 158 -3.85 -0.78 0.97
C LEU A 158 -3.43 -1.67 2.14
N VAL A 159 -4.03 -2.84 2.26
CA VAL A 159 -3.66 -3.85 3.25
C VAL A 159 -3.06 -5.02 2.48
N PHE A 160 -1.82 -5.35 2.81
CA PHE A 160 -1.11 -6.47 2.22
C PHE A 160 -1.08 -7.63 3.21
N LYS A 161 -1.31 -8.83 2.72
CA LYS A 161 -1.28 -10.08 3.49
C LYS A 161 -0.25 -11.02 2.87
N GLY A 162 0.45 -11.76 3.72
CA GLY A 162 1.35 -12.83 3.32
C GLY A 162 1.73 -13.69 4.52
N HIS A 163 2.68 -14.59 4.34
CA HIS A 163 3.19 -15.46 5.39
C HIS A 163 4.66 -15.16 5.61
N VAL A 164 5.08 -15.10 6.88
CA VAL A 164 6.52 -15.07 7.16
C VAL A 164 7.04 -16.46 6.85
N PRO A 165 8.04 -16.63 5.96
CA PRO A 165 8.71 -17.91 5.81
C PRO A 165 9.35 -18.25 7.16
N THR A 166 8.86 -19.32 7.79
CA THR A 166 9.43 -19.96 8.97
C THR A 166 10.75 -20.65 8.63
#